data_AF-A0A060CFG2-F1
#
_entry.id   AF-A0A060CFG2-F1
#
_cell.length_a   1.000
_cell.length_b   1.000
_cell.length_c   1.000
_cell.angle_alpha   90.00
_cell.angle_beta   90.00
_cell.angle_gamma   90.00
#
_symmetry.space_group_name_H-M   'P 1'
#
loop_
_entity.id
_entity.type
_entity.pdbx_description
1 polymer ?
#
loop_
_entity_poly.entity_id
_entity_poly.type
_entity_poly.pdbx_seq_one_letter_code
_entity_poly.pdbx_strand_id
1 'polypeptide(L)' 'MKILVVGPSWVGDMMMSQSLYRTLKARYPQAIIDVMAPAWCRP' A
#
# COMPACT_ATOMS: atom_id res chain seq x y z
N MET A 1 6.29 13.31 -3.26
CA MET A 1 6.80 12.42 -2.19
C MET A 1 6.76 10.98 -2.71
N LYS A 2 7.85 10.23 -2.59
CA LYS A 2 7.91 8.82 -2.98
C LYS A 2 7.87 7.95 -1.72
N ILE A 3 6.97 6.97 -1.68
CA ILE A 3 6.71 6.14 -0.50
C ILE A 3 6.81 4.68 -0.95
N LEU A 4 7.73 3.93 -0.36
CA LEU A 4 7.81 2.48 -0.52
C LEU A 4 7.17 1.81 0.70
N VAL A 5 6.15 1.00 0.48
CA VAL A 5 5.47 0.22 1.52
C VAL A 5 5.90 -1.23 1.39
N VAL A 6 6.45 -1.79 2.46
CA VAL A 6 6.68 -3.24 2.55
C VAL A 6 5.40 -3.87 3.07
N GLY A 7 4.68 -4.54 2.17
CA GLY A 7 3.39 -5.15 2.44
C GLY A 7 3.52 -6.45 3.25
N PRO A 8 2.54 -6.76 4.10
CA PRO A 8 2.48 -8.02 4.82
C PRO A 8 2.28 -9.21 3.86
N SER A 9 2.64 -10.41 4.31
CA SER A 9 2.54 -11.65 3.51
C SER A 9 1.24 -12.41 3.74
N TRP A 10 0.15 -11.74 4.11
CA TRP A 10 -1.16 -12.36 4.26
C TRP A 10 -2.28 -11.50 3.67
N VAL A 11 -3.26 -12.14 3.03
CA VAL A 11 -4.24 -11.46 2.17
C VAL A 11 -5.10 -10.45 2.95
N GLY A 12 -5.52 -10.77 4.17
CA GLY A 12 -6.35 -9.87 4.95
C GLY A 12 -5.58 -8.67 5.50
N ASP A 13 -4.30 -8.83 5.89
CA ASP A 13 -3.47 -7.70 6.30
C ASP A 13 -3.21 -6.75 5.11
N MET A 14 -3.06 -7.32 3.91
CA MET A 14 -2.93 -6.58 2.67
C MET A 14 -4.22 -5.79 2.36
N MET A 15 -5.41 -6.37 2.59
CA MET A 15 -6.68 -5.62 2.48
C MET A 15 -6.75 -4.46 3.49
N MET A 16 -6.35 -4.70 4.74
CA MET A 16 -6.36 -3.66 5.78
C MET A 16 -5.43 -2.48 5.44
N SER A 17 -4.31 -2.76 4.74
CA SER A 17 -3.37 -1.73 4.28
C SER A 17 -3.96 -0.71 3.28
N GLN A 18 -5.11 -1.00 2.66
CA GLN A 18 -5.79 -0.06 1.77
C GLN A 18 -6.20 1.24 2.49
N SER A 19 -6.59 1.15 3.77
CA SER A 19 -6.96 2.30 4.60
C SER A 19 -5.79 3.28 4.75
N LEU A 20 -4.57 2.75 4.90
CA LEU A 20 -3.33 3.52 4.95
C LEU A 20 -3.07 4.23 3.61
N TYR A 21 -3.19 3.53 2.48
CA TYR A 21 -2.96 4.14 1.16
C TYR A 21 -3.91 5.29 0.87
N ARG A 22 -5.20 5.12 1.21
CA ARG A 22 -6.22 6.18 1.07
C ARG A 22 -5.87 7.40 1.92
N THR A 23 -5.45 7.18 3.16
CA THR A 23 -5.07 8.26 4.08
C THR A 23 -3.82 9.00 3.61
N LEU A 24 -2.82 8.27 3.12
CA LEU A 24 -1.59 8.84 2.55
C LEU A 24 -1.90 9.67 1.30
N LYS A 25 -2.79 9.20 0.42
CA LYS A 25 -3.24 9.96 -0.76
C LYS A 25 -4.06 11.20 -0.40
N ALA A 26 -4.90 11.12 0.64
CA ALA A 26 -5.65 12.28 1.12
C ALA A 26 -4.72 13.38 1.67
N ARG A 27 -3.68 12.99 2.42
CA ARG A 27 -2.71 13.94 2.99
C ARG A 27 -1.68 14.41 1.95
N TYR A 28 -1.31 13.55 1.02
CA TYR A 28 -0.32 13.81 -0.03
C TYR A 28 -0.87 13.37 -1.40
N PRO A 29 -1.65 14.23 -2.09
CA PRO A 29 -2.32 13.86 -3.34
C PRO A 29 -1.34 13.41 -4.44
N GLN A 30 -0.16 14.04 -4.48
CA GLN A 30 0.92 13.75 -5.42
C GLN A 30 1.90 12.68 -4.92
N ALA A 31 1.58 11.94 -3.84
CA ALA A 31 2.43 10.84 -3.40
C ALA A 31 2.41 9.70 -4.43
N ILE A 32 3.59 9.17 -4.74
CA ILE A 32 3.76 7.91 -5.48
C ILE A 32 3.98 6.83 -4.43
N ILE A 33 3.11 5.82 -4.42
CA ILE A 33 3.14 4.74 -3.43
C ILE A 33 3.45 3.45 -4.18
N ASP A 34 4.64 2.91 -3.94
CA ASP A 34 5.07 1.61 -4.44
C ASP A 34 4.91 0.60 -3.31
N VAL A 35 4.37 -0.58 -3.61
CA VAL A 35 4.14 -1.62 -2.60
C VAL A 35 4.92 -2.87 -2.98
N MET A 36 5.86 -3.27 -2.12
CA MET A 36 6.56 -4.54 -2.23
C MET A 36 5.76 -5.60 -1.48
N ALA A 37 5.20 -6.57 -2.20
CA ALA A 37 4.43 -7.67 -1.64
C ALA A 37 4.68 -8.97 -2.41
N PRO A 38 4.34 -10.13 -1.84
CA PRO A 38 4.41 -11.40 -2.53
C PRO A 38 3.61 -11.41 -3.85
N ALA A 39 4.03 -12.22 -4.82
CA ALA A 39 3.43 -12.24 -6.15
C ALA A 39 1.93 -12.57 -6.17
N TRP A 40 1.44 -13.33 -5.19
CA TRP A 40 0.03 -13.70 -5.04
C TRP A 40 -0.86 -12.57 -4.52
N CYS A 41 -0.29 -11.45 -4.03
CA CYS A 41 -1.04 -10.25 -3.66
C CYS A 41 -1.40 -9.37 -4.87
N ARG A 42 -0.94 -9.71 -6.08
CA ARG A 42 -1.34 -9.00 -7.29
C ARG A 42 -2.81 -9.31 -7.59
N PRO A 43 -3.64 -8.30 -7.90
CA PRO A 43 -5.01 -8.52 -8.36
C PRO A 43 -5.05 -9.30 -9.67
#